data_AF-A0A1R3XMH8-F1
#
_entry.id   AF-A0A1R3XMH8-F1
#
_cell.length_a   1.000
_cell.length_b   1.000
_cell.length_c   1.000
_cell.angle_alpha   90.00
_cell.angle_beta   90.00
_cell.angle_gamma   90.00
#
_symmetry.space_group_name_H-M   'P 1'
#
loop_
_entity.id
_entity.type
_entity.pdbx_description
1 polymer ?
#
loop_
_entity_poly.entity_id
_entity_poly.type
_entity_poly.pdbx_seq_one_letter_code
_entity_poly.pdbx_strand_id
1 'polypeptide(L)'
;MSASNTPPEDVIRTTRPRVTGILAIVLAVILVLVAVAWFLVGAPAVGPAVACLLLAVVSVVIGGLSLRVAAGRRDTLPSTGPLTLLTILAFAIGFVGAGLGIVLGAIGSSPGAIGAGVTTFILGILVAVQGVLVYGAAKKRAA
;
A
#
# COMPACT_ATOMS: atom_id res chain seq x y z
N MET A 1 35.15 29.38 6.18
CA MET A 1 33.81 28.91 6.60
C MET A 1 33.10 28.37 5.37
N SER A 2 33.06 27.05 5.18
CA SER A 2 32.36 26.42 4.05
C SER A 2 31.00 25.95 4.56
N ALA A 3 29.94 26.60 4.10
CA ALA A 3 28.57 26.20 4.39
C ALA A 3 28.27 24.92 3.59
N SER A 4 28.09 23.80 4.29
CA SER A 4 27.63 22.56 3.69
C SER A 4 26.18 22.75 3.20
N ASN A 5 26.00 22.92 1.89
CA ASN A 5 24.70 22.97 1.20
C ASN A 5 24.05 21.58 1.07
N THR A 6 24.05 20.79 2.14
CA THR A 6 23.20 19.60 2.21
C THR A 6 21.82 20.05 2.66
N PRO A 7 20.76 19.92 1.85
CA PRO A 7 19.41 20.22 2.32
C PRO A 7 19.13 19.38 3.57
N PRO A 8 18.40 19.92 4.56
CA PRO A 8 18.04 19.14 5.74
C PRO A 8 17.31 17.90 5.24
N GLU A 9 17.86 16.72 5.55
CA GLU A 9 17.12 15.49 5.38
C GLU A 9 15.87 15.65 6.27
N ASP A 10 14.72 15.92 5.67
CA ASP A 10 13.43 15.92 6.34
C ASP A 10 13.09 14.47 6.72
N VAL A 11 13.82 14.03 7.74
CA VAL A 11 13.78 12.76 8.42
C VAL A 11 12.40 12.67 9.03
N ILE A 12 11.46 12.04 8.32
CA ILE A 12 10.11 11.62 8.76
C ILE A 12 10.15 11.21 10.25
N ARG A 13 9.97 12.15 11.19
CA ARG A 13 10.56 12.08 12.55
C ARG A 13 9.90 11.03 13.45
N THR A 14 8.92 10.30 12.93
CA THR A 14 8.01 9.45 13.69
C THR A 14 7.72 8.13 12.99
N THR A 15 8.72 7.47 12.40
CA THR A 15 8.51 6.11 11.90
C THR A 15 8.47 5.14 13.08
N ARG A 16 7.26 4.85 13.58
CA ARG A 16 6.99 3.77 14.54
C ARG A 16 6.70 2.48 13.75
N PRO A 17 7.72 1.69 13.34
CA PRO A 17 7.54 0.55 12.44
C PRO A 17 6.58 -0.51 13.00
N ARG A 18 6.43 -0.63 14.33
CA ARG A 18 5.39 -1.53 14.90
C ARG A 18 3.99 -1.07 14.55
N VAL A 19 3.71 0.23 14.67
CA VAL A 19 2.39 0.80 14.42
C VAL A 19 2.06 0.71 12.93
N THR A 20 3.00 1.10 12.06
CA THR A 20 2.88 0.95 10.59
C THR A 20 2.62 -0.50 10.20
N GLY A 21 3.31 -1.46 10.84
CA GLY A 21 3.13 -2.88 10.57
C GLY A 21 1.75 -3.39 10.96
N ILE A 22 1.27 -3.03 12.15
CA ILE A 22 -0.08 -3.39 12.62
C ILE A 22 -1.14 -2.76 11.70
N LEU A 23 -1.00 -1.48 11.35
CA LEU A 23 -1.93 -0.79 10.46
C LEU A 23 -1.97 -1.43 9.06
N ALA A 24 -0.84 -1.87 8.53
CA ALA A 24 -0.80 -2.57 7.24
C ALA A 24 -1.50 -3.94 7.29
N ILE A 25 -1.41 -4.66 8.42
CA ILE A 25 -2.15 -5.92 8.61
C ILE A 25 -3.65 -5.66 8.74
N VAL A 26 -4.05 -4.66 9.52
CA VAL A 26 -5.47 -4.27 9.64
C VAL A 26 -6.02 -3.85 8.27
N LEU A 27 -5.25 -3.08 7.50
CA LEU A 27 -5.62 -2.67 6.15
C LEU A 27 -5.76 -3.89 5.21
N ALA A 28 -4.92 -4.92 5.36
CA ALA A 28 -5.07 -6.15 4.59
C ALA A 28 -6.39 -6.87 4.89
N VAL A 29 -6.81 -6.93 6.15
CA VAL A 29 -8.11 -7.50 6.52
C VAL A 29 -9.26 -6.70 5.90
N ILE A 30 -9.18 -5.36 5.97
CA ILE A 30 -10.16 -4.47 5.35
C ILE A 30 -10.22 -4.71 3.83
N LEU A 31 -9.07 -4.82 3.17
CA LEU A 31 -8.98 -5.09 1.73
C LEU A 31 -9.64 -6.41 1.34
N VAL A 32 -9.48 -7.47 2.14
CA VAL A 32 -10.18 -8.75 1.91
C VAL A 32 -11.69 -8.58 2.05
N LEU A 33 -12.17 -7.91 3.10
CA LEU A 33 -13.60 -7.67 3.31
C LEU A 33 -14.21 -6.84 2.17
N VAL A 34 -13.50 -5.81 1.72
CA VAL A 34 -13.89 -4.96 0.60
C VAL A 34 -13.91 -5.75 -0.71
N ALA A 35 -12.93 -6.63 -0.94
CA ALA A 35 -12.92 -7.52 -2.10
C ALA A 35 -14.15 -8.43 -2.12
N VAL A 36 -14.50 -9.04 -0.98
CA VAL A 36 -15.72 -9.86 -0.85
C VAL A 36 -16.96 -9.02 -1.17
N ALA A 37 -17.07 -7.81 -0.63
CA ALA A 37 -18.18 -6.92 -0.93
C ALA A 37 -18.29 -6.60 -2.44
N TRP A 38 -17.16 -6.39 -3.13
CA TRP A 38 -17.14 -6.15 -4.58
C TRP A 38 -17.50 -7.38 -5.40
N PHE A 39 -17.12 -8.58 -4.97
CA PHE A 39 -17.62 -9.80 -5.63
C PHE A 39 -19.14 -9.94 -5.53
N LEU A 40 -19.76 -9.46 -4.43
CA LEU A 40 -21.22 -9.45 -4.28
C LEU A 40 -21.92 -8.43 -5.19
N VAL A 41 -21.23 -7.38 -5.64
CA VAL A 41 -21.75 -6.44 -6.67
C VAL A 41 -21.79 -7.10 -8.06
N GLY A 42 -20.99 -8.15 -8.27
CA GLY A 42 -20.99 -8.95 -9.49
C GLY A 42 -20.02 -8.45 -10.57
N ALA A 43 -20.29 -8.85 -11.82
CA ALA A 43 -19.40 -8.65 -12.98
C ALA A 43 -18.75 -7.25 -13.11
N PRO A 44 -19.46 -6.12 -12.92
CA PRO A 44 -18.84 -4.81 -13.15
C PRO A 44 -17.82 -4.39 -12.07
N ALA A 45 -17.75 -5.10 -10.93
CA ALA A 45 -16.82 -4.81 -9.84
C ALA A 45 -15.72 -5.87 -9.66
N VAL A 46 -15.61 -6.85 -10.57
CA VAL A 46 -14.61 -7.93 -10.48
C VAL A 46 -13.18 -7.40 -10.55
N GLY A 47 -12.90 -6.42 -11.42
CA GLY A 47 -11.59 -5.77 -11.51
C GLY A 47 -11.15 -5.14 -10.17
N PRO A 48 -11.96 -4.25 -9.59
CA PRO A 48 -11.78 -3.75 -8.23
C PRO A 48 -11.60 -4.85 -7.16
N ALA A 49 -12.41 -5.90 -7.20
CA ALA A 49 -12.34 -7.00 -6.23
C ALA A 49 -10.99 -7.73 -6.27
N VAL A 50 -10.53 -8.08 -7.48
CA VAL A 50 -9.23 -8.75 -7.69
C VAL A 50 -8.08 -7.84 -7.28
N ALA A 51 -8.14 -6.54 -7.63
CA ALA A 51 -7.14 -5.57 -7.21
C ALA A 51 -7.06 -5.44 -5.68
N CYS A 52 -8.19 -5.41 -4.98
CA CYS A 52 -8.22 -5.42 -3.51
C CYS A 52 -7.56 -6.66 -2.91
N LEU A 53 -7.77 -7.85 -3.48
CA LEU A 53 -7.09 -9.08 -3.02
C LEU A 53 -5.57 -9.00 -3.21
N LEU A 54 -5.11 -8.52 -4.37
CA LEU A 54 -3.68 -8.34 -4.63
C LEU A 54 -3.06 -7.31 -3.68
N LEU A 55 -3.76 -6.20 -3.45
CA LEU A 55 -3.36 -5.20 -2.46
C LEU A 55 -3.30 -5.76 -1.05
N ALA A 56 -4.22 -6.66 -0.67
CA ALA A 56 -4.20 -7.30 0.64
C ALA A 56 -2.91 -8.10 0.83
N VAL A 57 -2.51 -8.88 -0.17
CA VAL A 57 -1.24 -9.62 -0.15
C VAL A 57 -0.06 -8.68 0.02
N VAL A 58 0.02 -7.61 -0.77
CA VAL A 58 1.10 -6.62 -0.67
C VAL A 58 1.11 -5.95 0.70
N SER A 59 -0.06 -5.63 1.26
CA SER A 59 -0.20 -5.01 2.58
C SER A 59 0.25 -5.95 3.71
N VAL A 60 -0.03 -7.25 3.63
CA VAL A 60 0.51 -8.25 4.58
C VAL A 60 2.03 -8.31 4.52
N VAL A 61 2.60 -8.31 3.31
CA VAL A 61 4.06 -8.33 3.12
C VAL A 61 4.69 -7.07 3.73
N ILE A 62 4.15 -5.88 3.44
CA ILE A 62 4.61 -4.62 4.03
C ILE A 62 4.49 -4.66 5.56
N GLY A 63 3.38 -5.18 6.09
CA GLY A 63 3.15 -5.32 7.52
C GLY A 63 4.19 -6.22 8.20
N GLY A 64 4.44 -7.40 7.64
CA GLY A 64 5.45 -8.34 8.12
C GLY A 64 6.86 -7.74 8.08
N LEU A 65 7.23 -7.06 6.98
CA LEU A 65 8.52 -6.38 6.85
C LEU A 65 8.66 -5.26 7.89
N SER A 66 7.60 -4.49 8.13
CA SER A 66 7.60 -3.43 9.15
C SER A 66 7.79 -3.98 10.57
N LEU A 67 7.15 -5.10 10.90
CA LEU A 67 7.34 -5.77 12.19
C LEU A 67 8.77 -6.32 12.33
N ARG A 68 9.36 -6.85 11.26
CA ARG A 68 10.78 -7.26 11.23
C ARG A 68 11.72 -6.08 11.45
N VAL A 69 11.48 -4.96 10.77
CA VAL A 69 12.24 -3.71 10.97
C VAL A 69 12.15 -3.28 12.43
N ALA A 70 10.98 -3.40 13.06
CA ALA A 70 10.80 -3.07 14.46
C ALA A 70 11.53 -4.00 15.45
N ALA A 71 11.64 -5.29 15.13
CA ALA A 71 12.30 -6.30 15.96
C ALA A 71 13.83 -6.15 16.02
N GLY A 72 14.44 -5.52 15.01
CA GLY A 72 15.70 -4.80 15.18
C GLY A 72 16.99 -5.61 15.29
N ARG A 73 17.22 -6.58 14.40
CA ARG A 73 18.60 -7.04 14.11
C ARG A 73 19.08 -6.37 12.83
N ARG A 74 20.15 -5.56 12.91
CA ARG A 74 20.73 -4.82 11.76
C ARG A 74 21.00 -5.73 10.56
N ASP A 75 21.45 -6.96 10.82
CA ASP A 75 21.77 -7.96 9.79
C ASP A 75 20.53 -8.57 9.10
N THR A 76 19.33 -8.26 9.58
CA THR A 76 18.06 -8.79 9.05
C THR A 76 17.12 -7.70 8.53
N LEU A 77 17.61 -6.46 8.44
CA LEU A 77 16.84 -5.36 7.88
C LEU A 77 16.54 -5.64 6.40
N PRO A 78 15.28 -5.47 5.97
CA PRO A 78 14.91 -5.70 4.59
C PRO A 78 15.63 -4.72 3.65
N SER A 79 16.05 -5.24 2.49
CA SER A 79 16.60 -4.42 1.42
C SER A 79 15.59 -3.35 0.99
N THR A 80 16.08 -2.13 0.78
CA THR A 80 15.28 -0.96 0.43
C THR A 80 14.71 -1.03 -0.99
N GLY A 81 15.42 -1.68 -1.93
CA GLY A 81 14.98 -1.84 -3.32
C GLY A 81 13.64 -2.60 -3.47
N PRO A 82 13.50 -3.81 -2.89
CA PRO A 82 12.23 -4.55 -2.89
C PRO A 82 11.05 -3.80 -2.26
N LEU A 83 11.29 -2.97 -1.24
CA LEU A 83 10.25 -2.14 -0.61
C LEU A 83 9.75 -1.05 -1.56
N THR A 84 10.65 -0.42 -2.32
CA THR A 84 10.29 0.54 -3.36
C THR A 84 9.47 -0.14 -4.46
N LEU A 85 9.88 -1.34 -4.89
CA LEU A 85 9.13 -2.11 -5.89
C LEU A 85 7.72 -2.46 -5.40
N LEU A 86 7.57 -2.95 -4.17
CA LEU A 86 6.27 -3.25 -3.57
C LEU A 86 5.36 -2.02 -3.49
N THR A 87 5.93 -0.86 -3.19
CA THR A 87 5.21 0.41 -3.13
C THR A 87 4.68 0.82 -4.51
N ILE A 88 5.54 0.76 -5.54
CA ILE A 88 5.15 1.06 -6.93
C ILE A 88 4.10 0.05 -7.40
N LEU A 89 4.28 -1.22 -7.08
CA LEU A 89 3.36 -2.29 -7.44
C LEU A 89 1.98 -2.08 -6.79
N ALA A 90 1.92 -1.73 -5.50
CA ALA A 90 0.67 -1.40 -4.82
C ALA A 90 -0.06 -0.24 -5.52
N PHE A 91 0.67 0.82 -5.88
CA PHE A 91 0.09 1.95 -6.59
C PHE A 91 -0.44 1.54 -7.97
N ALA A 92 0.34 0.77 -8.73
CA ALA A 92 -0.04 0.29 -10.05
C ALA A 92 -1.28 -0.62 -9.99
N ILE A 93 -1.34 -1.55 -9.03
CA ILE A 93 -2.51 -2.42 -8.82
C ILE A 93 -3.74 -1.58 -8.49
N GLY A 94 -3.62 -0.62 -7.57
CA GLY A 94 -4.72 0.28 -7.21
C GLY A 94 -5.21 1.09 -8.41
N PHE A 95 -4.30 1.62 -9.22
CA PHE A 95 -4.61 2.39 -10.42
C PHE A 95 -5.32 1.55 -11.49
N VAL A 96 -4.79 0.36 -11.80
CA VAL A 96 -5.38 -0.55 -12.80
C VAL A 96 -6.75 -1.05 -12.34
N GLY A 97 -6.87 -1.47 -11.07
CA GLY A 97 -8.15 -1.90 -10.50
C GLY A 97 -9.21 -0.80 -10.54
N ALA A 98 -8.81 0.44 -10.26
CA ALA A 98 -9.69 1.60 -10.35
C ALA A 98 -10.13 1.90 -11.78
N GLY A 99 -9.18 1.90 -12.72
CA GLY A 99 -9.47 2.10 -14.14
C GLY A 99 -10.47 1.09 -14.67
N LEU A 100 -10.28 -0.20 -14.34
CA LEU A 100 -11.22 -1.26 -14.72
C LEU A 100 -12.61 -1.05 -14.10
N GLY A 101 -12.71 -0.73 -12.81
CA GLY A 101 -14.00 -0.47 -12.16
C GLY A 101 -14.74 0.73 -12.74
N ILE A 102 -14.03 1.83 -13.01
CA ILE A 102 -14.61 3.05 -13.56
C ILE A 102 -15.06 2.84 -15.02
N VAL A 103 -14.23 2.21 -15.85
CA VAL A 103 -14.57 1.97 -17.27
C VAL A 103 -15.73 0.99 -17.39
N LEU A 104 -15.70 -0.13 -16.68
CA LEU A 104 -16.79 -1.12 -16.69
C LEU A 104 -18.07 -0.54 -16.09
N GLY A 105 -17.95 0.26 -15.03
CA GLY A 105 -19.08 0.96 -14.42
C GLY A 105 -19.70 2.00 -15.36
N ALA A 106 -18.89 2.75 -16.12
CA ALA A 106 -19.37 3.71 -17.11
C ALA A 106 -20.10 3.02 -18.27
N ILE A 107 -19.54 1.94 -18.80
CA ILE A 107 -20.16 1.16 -19.89
C ILE A 107 -21.49 0.55 -19.42
N GLY A 108 -21.52 0.01 -18.20
CA GLY A 108 -22.72 -0.62 -17.62
C GLY A 108 -23.70 0.34 -16.94
N SER A 109 -23.46 1.65 -16.95
CA SER A 109 -24.24 2.66 -16.21
C SER A 109 -24.47 2.29 -14.73
N SER A 110 -23.43 1.76 -14.08
CA SER A 110 -23.47 1.28 -12.68
C SER A 110 -22.65 2.20 -11.77
N PRO A 111 -23.31 3.12 -11.02
CA PRO A 111 -22.62 3.99 -10.06
C PRO A 111 -21.84 3.20 -9.01
N GLY A 112 -22.32 2.00 -8.63
CA GLY A 112 -21.66 1.13 -7.66
C GLY A 112 -20.28 0.66 -8.12
N ALA A 113 -20.12 0.33 -9.40
CA ALA A 113 -18.84 -0.10 -9.96
C ALA A 113 -17.83 1.05 -10.10
N ILE A 114 -18.32 2.27 -10.42
CA ILE A 114 -17.50 3.49 -10.40
C ILE A 114 -16.99 3.77 -8.99
N GLY A 115 -17.89 3.70 -7.99
CA GLY A 115 -17.55 3.83 -6.58
C GLY A 115 -16.50 2.79 -6.15
N ALA A 116 -16.69 1.53 -6.51
CA ALA A 116 -15.73 0.46 -6.22
C ALA A 116 -14.35 0.73 -6.82
N GLY A 117 -14.29 1.26 -8.04
CA GLY A 117 -13.04 1.69 -8.68
C GLY A 117 -12.33 2.79 -7.89
N VAL A 118 -13.05 3.87 -7.54
CA VAL A 118 -12.50 4.98 -6.75
C VAL A 118 -12.02 4.52 -5.37
N THR A 119 -12.82 3.71 -4.67
CA THR A 119 -12.42 3.16 -3.36
C THR A 119 -11.16 2.31 -3.46
N THR A 120 -11.06 1.47 -4.50
CA THR A 120 -9.87 0.62 -4.73
C THR A 120 -8.62 1.45 -4.99
N PHE A 121 -8.75 2.58 -5.69
CA PHE A 121 -7.63 3.51 -5.88
C PHE A 121 -7.12 4.07 -4.56
N ILE A 122 -8.04 4.57 -3.72
CA ILE A 122 -7.71 5.15 -2.42
C ILE A 122 -7.01 4.10 -1.54
N LEU A 123 -7.52 2.88 -1.51
CA LEU A 123 -6.91 1.79 -0.77
C LEU A 123 -5.51 1.44 -1.30
N GLY A 124 -5.31 1.46 -2.62
CA GLY A 124 -3.99 1.29 -3.24
C GLY A 124 -2.99 2.37 -2.80
N ILE A 125 -3.42 3.64 -2.74
CA ILE A 125 -2.59 4.74 -2.21
C ILE A 125 -2.22 4.48 -0.75
N LEU A 126 -3.18 4.08 0.08
CA LEU A 126 -2.93 3.81 1.50
C LEU A 126 -1.89 2.71 1.69
N VAL A 127 -1.97 1.61 0.92
CA VAL A 127 -0.94 0.54 0.95
C VAL A 127 0.42 1.07 0.52
N ALA A 128 0.48 1.86 -0.55
CA ALA A 128 1.72 2.46 -1.04
C ALA A 128 2.35 3.39 0.02
N VAL A 129 1.55 4.24 0.68
CA VAL A 129 2.01 5.11 1.77
C VAL A 129 2.61 4.28 2.91
N GLN A 130 1.98 3.16 3.31
CA GLN A 130 2.57 2.28 4.31
C GLN A 130 3.94 1.75 3.84
N GLY A 131 4.06 1.35 2.57
CA GLY A 131 5.33 0.92 1.98
C GLY A 131 6.44 1.98 2.08
N VAL A 132 6.12 3.25 1.78
CA VAL A 132 7.04 4.40 1.93
C VAL A 132 7.47 4.59 3.38
N LEU A 133 6.53 4.49 4.33
CA LEU A 133 6.83 4.64 5.75
C LEU A 133 7.77 3.52 6.24
N VAL A 134 7.55 2.28 5.80
CA VAL A 134 8.44 1.15 6.13
C VAL A 134 9.82 1.35 5.51
N TYR A 135 9.89 1.80 4.25
CA TYR A 135 11.15 2.16 3.59
C TYR A 135 11.92 3.22 4.38
N GLY A 136 11.25 4.31 4.78
CA GLY A 136 11.85 5.37 5.59
C GLY A 136 12.36 4.86 6.94
N ALA A 137 11.62 3.96 7.59
CA ALA A 137 12.03 3.33 8.84
C ALA A 137 13.26 2.43 8.67
N ALA A 138 13.31 1.64 7.59
CA ALA A 138 14.41 0.74 7.28
C ALA A 138 15.70 1.53 6.97
N LYS A 139 15.61 2.57 6.12
CA LYS A 139 16.74 3.43 5.75
C LYS A 139 17.38 4.09 6.99
N LYS A 140 16.58 4.60 7.92
CA LYS A 140 17.07 5.23 9.16
C LYS A 140 17.75 4.27 10.13
N ARG A 141 17.43 2.97 10.08
CA ARG A 141 18.06 1.96 10.95
C ARG A 141 19.34 1.37 10.36
N ALA A 142 19.52 1.52 9.04
CA ALA A 142 20.70 1.07 8.30
C ALA A 142 21.80 2.14 8.21
N ALA A 143 21.47 3.41 8.41
CA ALA A 143 22.43 4.52 8.62
C ALA A 143 22.98 4.49 10.05
#